data_AF-A0A8S4BBF1-F1
#
_entry.id   AF-A0A8S4BBF1-F1
#
_cell.length_a   1.000
_cell.length_b   1.000
_cell.length_c   1.000
_cell.angle_alpha   90.00
_cell.angle_beta   90.00
_cell.angle_gamma   90.00
#
_symmetry.space_group_name_H-M   'P 1'
#
loop_
_entity.id
_entity.type
_entity.pdbx_description
1 polymer ?
#
loop_
_entity_poly.entity_id
_entity_poly.type
_entity_poly.pdbx_seq_one_letter_code
_entity_poly.pdbx_strand_id
1 'polypeptide(L)'
;MTQLQSAADVEALIKTLEGESRTKFVTFSVDRHYNDKDWQPLPVNRVHWQWGGGAGMPAIQFTGNPFMFVGSKRLVCHQGKDLAVAQKRKYFEEKAKKMLEDHSFGPQKFRRPSTKKVGCPAAISISKIATFPKFKVAENTKRSKKTASKALRMALERDPVVWETRYAVTHSSEHAGHANGRNETDGSSQGKRARKQDLRRKCVKLTKQLLDSLQGIEDQHTLEQLSQVLSTLMKDLGPLISSAEGKPLHLETKRVRVSSAPPTGSSQRCIGRPVPTDVGPAGAHAETTQDLSSETGPVPFTNL
;
A
#
# COMPACT_ATOMS: atom_id res chain seq x y z
N MET A 1 13.96 -18.68 -19.76
CA MET A 1 13.22 -19.71 -18.99
C MET A 1 14.20 -20.81 -18.67
N THR A 2 14.24 -21.25 -17.42
CA THR A 2 15.18 -22.24 -16.94
C THR A 2 14.41 -23.47 -16.49
N GLN A 3 14.78 -24.65 -16.97
CA GLN A 3 14.28 -25.91 -16.42
C GLN A 3 15.25 -26.41 -15.36
N LEU A 4 14.74 -26.69 -14.18
CA LEU A 4 15.50 -27.19 -13.03
C LEU A 4 15.00 -28.58 -12.66
N GLN A 5 15.90 -29.41 -12.14
CA GLN A 5 15.62 -30.82 -11.86
C GLN A 5 15.19 -31.03 -10.41
N SER A 6 15.68 -30.21 -9.47
CA SER A 6 15.35 -30.33 -8.05
C SER A 6 14.71 -29.07 -7.47
N ALA A 7 14.01 -29.24 -6.34
CA ALA A 7 13.52 -28.11 -5.56
C ALA A 7 14.67 -27.28 -4.97
N ALA A 8 15.79 -27.92 -4.63
CA ALA A 8 16.99 -27.26 -4.12
C ALA A 8 17.57 -26.28 -5.15
N ASP A 9 17.57 -26.64 -6.43
CA ASP A 9 18.03 -25.74 -7.50
C ASP A 9 17.14 -24.50 -7.62
N VAL A 10 15.81 -24.68 -7.44
CA VAL A 10 14.85 -23.56 -7.45
C VAL A 10 15.12 -22.62 -6.28
N GLU A 11 15.36 -23.17 -5.09
CA GLU A 11 15.72 -22.38 -3.91
C GLU A 11 17.07 -21.68 -4.05
N ALA A 12 18.06 -22.34 -4.64
CA ALA A 12 19.36 -21.74 -4.94
C ALA A 12 19.21 -20.58 -5.92
N LEU A 13 18.41 -20.74 -6.98
CA LEU A 13 18.11 -19.66 -7.93
C LEU A 13 17.41 -18.49 -7.23
N ILE A 14 16.43 -18.74 -6.37
CA ILE A 14 15.76 -17.70 -5.59
C ILE A 14 16.78 -16.96 -4.72
N LYS A 15 17.65 -17.68 -3.99
CA LYS A 15 18.69 -17.08 -3.15
C LYS A 15 19.65 -16.21 -3.95
N THR A 16 20.06 -16.65 -5.14
CA THR A 16 20.91 -15.86 -6.04
C THR A 16 20.21 -14.56 -6.45
N LEU A 17 18.95 -14.64 -6.89
CA LEU A 17 18.17 -13.46 -7.28
C LEU A 17 17.94 -12.49 -6.11
N GLU A 18 17.73 -13.02 -4.91
CA GLU A 18 17.61 -12.20 -3.69
C GLU A 18 18.93 -11.51 -3.32
N GLY A 19 20.06 -12.20 -3.49
CA GLY A 19 21.40 -11.65 -3.27
C GLY A 19 21.73 -10.53 -4.25
N GLU A 20 21.45 -10.74 -5.55
CA GLU A 20 21.69 -9.76 -6.61
C GLU A 20 20.81 -8.51 -6.46
N SER A 21 19.53 -8.70 -6.16
CA SER A 21 18.59 -7.58 -6.02
C SER A 21 18.66 -6.88 -4.67
N ARG A 22 19.24 -7.54 -3.65
CA ARG A 22 19.15 -7.18 -2.23
C ARG A 22 17.71 -7.09 -1.73
N THR A 23 16.78 -7.80 -2.37
CA THR A 23 15.38 -7.81 -1.99
C THR A 23 14.87 -9.22 -1.83
N LYS A 24 13.97 -9.40 -0.86
CA LYS A 24 13.32 -10.68 -0.62
C LYS A 24 12.09 -10.85 -1.51
N PHE A 25 11.86 -12.10 -1.92
CA PHE A 25 10.63 -12.50 -2.58
C PHE A 25 9.68 -13.12 -1.56
N VAL A 26 8.39 -12.79 -1.66
CA VAL A 26 7.32 -13.33 -0.83
C VAL A 26 6.35 -14.11 -1.70
N THR A 27 5.74 -15.14 -1.11
CA THR A 27 4.73 -15.94 -1.79
C THR A 27 3.50 -15.10 -2.10
N PHE A 28 3.15 -15.01 -3.38
CA PHE A 28 1.94 -14.34 -3.87
C PHE A 28 0.79 -15.33 -4.03
N SER A 29 1.05 -16.46 -4.67
CA SER A 29 0.07 -17.51 -4.89
C SER A 29 0.74 -18.88 -4.97
N VAL A 30 0.02 -19.91 -4.53
CA VAL A 30 0.44 -21.31 -4.61
C VAL A 30 -0.79 -22.12 -4.98
N ASP A 31 -0.67 -23.00 -5.97
CA ASP A 31 -1.74 -23.93 -6.32
C ASP A 31 -1.86 -25.03 -5.25
N ARG A 32 -3.09 -25.54 -5.10
CA ARG A 32 -3.45 -26.55 -4.09
C ARG A 32 -2.46 -27.74 -4.04
N HIS A 33 -2.08 -28.26 -5.20
CA HIS A 33 -1.24 -29.47 -5.30
C HIS A 33 0.26 -29.19 -5.44
N TYR A 34 0.71 -27.93 -5.38
CA TYR A 34 2.13 -27.62 -5.58
C TYR A 34 3.03 -28.28 -4.50
N ASN A 35 2.58 -28.23 -3.25
CA ASN A 35 3.26 -28.84 -2.10
C ASN A 35 2.79 -30.27 -1.79
N ASP A 36 1.88 -30.80 -2.61
CA ASP A 36 1.38 -32.16 -2.43
C ASP A 36 2.48 -33.15 -2.80
N LYS A 37 2.84 -33.99 -1.82
CA LYS A 37 3.85 -35.05 -1.97
C LYS A 37 3.23 -36.34 -2.51
N ASP A 38 1.94 -36.50 -2.28
CA ASP A 38 1.16 -37.68 -2.64
C ASP A 38 0.46 -37.48 -3.99
N TRP A 39 0.73 -36.36 -4.66
CA TRP A 39 0.25 -36.12 -6.01
C TRP A 39 0.77 -37.21 -6.96
N GLN A 40 -0.15 -37.79 -7.71
CA GLN A 40 0.15 -38.79 -8.72
C GLN A 40 -0.52 -38.41 -10.05
N PRO A 41 0.10 -38.76 -11.20
CA PRO A 41 -0.51 -38.53 -12.48
C PRO A 41 -1.69 -39.48 -12.67
N LEU A 42 -2.88 -38.92 -12.93
CA LEU A 42 -4.06 -39.72 -13.27
C LEU A 42 -4.35 -39.63 -14.78
N PRO A 43 -5.04 -40.62 -15.38
CA PRO A 43 -5.41 -40.60 -16.80
C PRO A 43 -6.26 -39.38 -17.21
N VAL A 44 -7.03 -38.83 -16.26
CA VAL A 44 -7.86 -37.63 -16.45
C VAL A 44 -7.02 -36.35 -16.60
N ASN A 45 -5.78 -36.34 -16.11
CA ASN A 45 -4.90 -35.18 -16.18
C ASN A 45 -4.54 -34.87 -17.64
N ARG A 46 -4.52 -33.58 -17.96
CA ARG A 46 -4.20 -33.13 -19.31
C ARG A 46 -2.71 -33.32 -19.59
N VAL A 47 -2.41 -34.03 -20.66
CA VAL A 47 -1.05 -34.19 -21.20
C VAL A 47 -0.71 -33.00 -22.09
N HIS A 48 0.44 -32.39 -21.84
CA HIS A 48 0.99 -31.28 -22.60
C HIS A 48 2.34 -31.68 -23.24
N TRP A 49 2.66 -31.03 -24.35
CA TRP A 49 3.93 -31.22 -25.08
C TRP A 49 4.73 -29.93 -25.20
N GLN A 50 4.04 -28.80 -25.07
CA GLN A 50 4.55 -27.45 -25.04
C GLN A 50 3.48 -26.60 -24.36
N TRP A 51 3.90 -25.46 -23.82
CA TRP A 51 3.02 -24.48 -23.20
C TRP A 51 3.49 -23.08 -23.59
N GLY A 52 2.60 -22.28 -24.20
CA GLY A 52 2.94 -20.92 -24.66
C GLY A 52 3.19 -19.91 -23.54
N GLY A 53 3.00 -20.31 -22.29
CA GLY A 53 2.90 -19.38 -21.16
C GLY A 53 1.48 -18.83 -21.03
N GLY A 54 1.16 -18.28 -19.85
CA GLY A 54 -0.17 -17.72 -19.56
C GLY A 54 -0.55 -17.86 -18.09
N ALA A 55 -1.44 -17.00 -17.59
CA ALA A 55 -1.91 -17.00 -16.19
C ALA A 55 -0.79 -16.95 -15.12
N GLY A 56 0.36 -16.37 -15.44
CA GLY A 56 1.52 -16.35 -14.54
C GLY A 56 2.37 -17.62 -14.57
N MET A 57 2.13 -18.52 -15.53
CA MET A 57 2.94 -19.72 -15.78
C MET A 57 4.06 -19.45 -16.80
N PRO A 58 5.27 -19.99 -16.60
CA PRO A 58 6.36 -19.96 -17.55
C PRO A 58 6.02 -20.73 -18.83
N ALA A 59 6.47 -20.24 -19.98
CA ALA A 59 6.39 -20.97 -21.23
C ALA A 59 7.32 -22.19 -21.20
N ILE A 60 6.85 -23.33 -21.72
CA ILE A 60 7.60 -24.58 -21.80
C ILE A 60 7.71 -24.95 -23.27
N GLN A 61 8.93 -24.98 -23.79
CA GLN A 61 9.20 -25.35 -25.17
C GLN A 61 9.03 -26.85 -25.39
N PHE A 62 8.87 -27.23 -26.66
CA PHE A 62 8.79 -28.64 -27.03
C PHE A 62 10.16 -29.32 -26.81
N THR A 63 10.21 -30.26 -25.87
CA THR A 63 11.41 -31.06 -25.53
C THR A 63 11.34 -32.50 -26.04
N GLY A 64 10.22 -32.87 -26.68
CA GLY A 64 9.91 -34.25 -27.03
C GLY A 64 9.34 -35.08 -25.88
N ASN A 65 9.41 -34.61 -24.62
CA ASN A 65 8.85 -35.35 -23.48
C ASN A 65 7.43 -34.82 -23.18
N PRO A 66 6.41 -35.70 -23.09
CA PRO A 66 5.11 -35.29 -22.58
C PRO A 66 5.21 -34.95 -21.10
N PHE A 67 4.37 -34.01 -20.65
CA PHE A 67 4.31 -33.58 -19.25
C PHE A 67 2.90 -33.24 -18.79
N MET A 68 2.70 -33.26 -17.47
CA MET A 68 1.49 -32.82 -16.77
C MET A 68 1.86 -31.74 -15.74
N PHE A 69 0.96 -30.80 -15.50
CA PHE A 69 1.14 -29.82 -14.43
C PHE A 69 0.76 -30.45 -13.08
N VAL A 70 1.68 -30.33 -12.12
CA VAL A 70 1.44 -30.69 -10.71
C VAL A 70 0.84 -29.47 -10.00
N GLY A 71 1.48 -28.32 -10.17
CA GLY A 71 1.00 -27.05 -9.65
C GLY A 71 1.96 -25.91 -9.94
N SER A 72 1.57 -24.71 -9.52
CA SER A 72 2.35 -23.49 -9.69
C SER A 72 2.55 -22.74 -8.39
N LYS A 73 3.63 -21.96 -8.34
CA LYS A 73 3.96 -21.05 -7.26
C LYS A 73 4.47 -19.76 -7.86
N ARG A 74 3.88 -18.65 -7.43
CA ARG A 74 4.30 -17.31 -7.83
C ARG A 74 4.85 -16.58 -6.62
N LEU A 75 6.05 -16.07 -6.76
CA LEU A 75 6.71 -15.20 -5.80
C LEU A 75 6.75 -13.79 -6.37
N VAL A 76 6.61 -12.79 -5.51
CA VAL A 76 6.69 -11.37 -5.88
C VAL A 76 7.64 -10.65 -4.93
N CYS A 77 8.26 -9.56 -5.37
CA CYS A 77 9.09 -8.74 -4.49
C CYS A 77 8.31 -8.32 -3.23
N HIS A 78 8.98 -8.32 -2.06
CA HIS A 78 8.39 -7.84 -0.81
C HIS A 78 7.95 -6.37 -0.87
N GLN A 79 8.50 -5.56 -1.77
CA GLN A 79 8.06 -4.18 -2.06
C GLN A 79 7.10 -4.10 -3.26
N GLY A 80 6.56 -5.24 -3.69
CA GLY A 80 5.58 -5.34 -4.77
C GLY A 80 4.23 -4.67 -4.46
N LYS A 81 3.22 -4.99 -5.27
CA LYS A 81 1.87 -4.43 -5.10
C LYS A 81 1.32 -4.70 -3.70
N ASP A 82 0.73 -3.68 -3.10
CA ASP A 82 -0.03 -3.84 -1.86
C ASP A 82 -1.40 -4.46 -2.18
N LEU A 83 -1.64 -5.67 -1.70
CA LEU A 83 -2.89 -6.40 -1.94
C LEU A 83 -4.01 -5.93 -1.00
N ALA A 84 -3.65 -5.30 0.12
CA ALA A 84 -4.59 -4.83 1.13
C ALA A 84 -5.02 -3.37 0.91
N VAL A 85 -4.76 -2.78 -0.27
CA VAL A 85 -5.09 -1.37 -0.55
C VAL A 85 -6.59 -1.09 -0.37
N ALA A 86 -7.45 -1.98 -0.88
CA ALA A 86 -8.90 -1.82 -0.75
C ALA A 86 -9.36 -1.90 0.71
N GLN A 87 -8.81 -2.85 1.47
CA GLN A 87 -9.13 -3.01 2.90
C GLN A 87 -8.66 -1.81 3.71
N LYS A 88 -7.44 -1.34 3.47
CA LYS A 88 -6.90 -0.14 4.11
C LYS A 88 -7.76 1.07 3.78
N ARG A 89 -8.13 1.25 2.50
CA ARG A 89 -8.99 2.34 2.04
C ARG A 89 -10.34 2.33 2.79
N LYS A 90 -11.02 1.18 2.82
CA LYS A 90 -12.28 1.02 3.56
C LYS A 90 -12.13 1.37 5.05
N TYR A 91 -11.06 0.89 5.69
CA TYR A 91 -10.78 1.22 7.09
C TYR A 91 -10.57 2.72 7.31
N PHE A 92 -9.85 3.40 6.42
CA PHE A 92 -9.65 4.84 6.50
C PHE A 92 -10.95 5.62 6.28
N GLU A 93 -11.78 5.19 5.33
CA GLU A 93 -13.09 5.80 5.06
C GLU A 93 -14.04 5.62 6.26
N GLU A 94 -14.11 4.42 6.83
CA GLU A 94 -14.93 4.14 8.01
C GLU A 94 -14.45 4.92 9.24
N LYS A 95 -13.13 5.01 9.44
CA LYS A 95 -12.55 5.80 10.52
C LYS A 95 -12.83 7.30 10.34
N ALA A 96 -12.76 7.81 9.11
CA ALA A 96 -13.09 9.20 8.81
C ALA A 96 -14.58 9.50 9.07
N LYS A 97 -15.47 8.57 8.71
CA LYS A 97 -16.91 8.66 8.98
C LYS A 97 -17.18 8.73 10.50
N LYS A 98 -16.60 7.82 11.29
CA LYS A 98 -16.74 7.83 12.76
C LYS A 98 -16.24 9.12 13.40
N MET A 99 -15.09 9.65 12.94
CA MET A 99 -14.58 10.93 13.44
C MET A 99 -15.50 12.12 13.14
N LEU A 100 -16.24 12.09 12.02
CA LEU A 100 -17.22 13.12 11.68
C LEU A 100 -18.46 13.03 12.57
N GLU A 101 -18.90 11.81 12.88
CA GLU A 101 -20.05 11.53 13.77
C GLU A 101 -19.75 11.88 15.23
N ASP A 102 -18.55 11.57 15.72
CA ASP A 102 -18.16 11.76 17.13
C ASP A 102 -17.71 13.20 17.47
N HIS A 103 -17.76 14.14 16.50
CA HIS A 103 -17.26 15.53 16.61
C HIS A 103 -15.86 15.68 17.24
N SER A 104 -15.06 14.62 17.25
CA SER A 104 -13.78 14.55 17.96
C SER A 104 -12.64 14.89 16.99
N PHE A 105 -12.47 16.18 16.75
CA PHE A 105 -11.37 16.74 15.96
C PHE A 105 -10.07 16.80 16.77
N GLY A 106 -9.56 15.65 17.19
CA GLY A 106 -8.22 15.57 17.78
C GLY A 106 -7.13 16.00 16.76
N PRO A 107 -5.98 16.54 17.21
CA PRO A 107 -4.93 17.02 16.31
C PRO A 107 -4.46 15.89 15.39
N GLN A 108 -4.73 16.06 14.09
CA GLN A 108 -4.41 15.08 13.06
C GLN A 108 -2.89 15.06 12.86
N LYS A 109 -2.19 14.26 13.68
CA LYS A 109 -0.75 13.99 13.48
C LYS A 109 -0.55 13.58 12.02
N PHE A 110 0.26 14.35 11.28
CA PHE A 110 0.62 14.05 9.90
C PHE A 110 1.10 12.61 9.81
N ARG A 111 0.24 11.70 9.35
CA ARG A 111 0.58 10.29 9.21
C ARG A 111 1.63 10.18 8.12
N ARG A 112 2.83 9.73 8.49
CA ARG A 112 3.86 9.37 7.53
C ARG A 112 3.26 8.36 6.53
N PRO A 113 3.51 8.50 5.21
CA PRO A 113 3.07 7.50 4.25
C PRO A 113 3.74 6.17 4.61
N SER A 114 2.95 5.19 5.07
CA SER A 114 3.43 4.09 5.92
C SER A 114 3.54 2.73 5.24
N THR A 115 3.55 2.66 3.90
CA THR A 115 3.70 1.36 3.23
C THR A 115 5.07 1.27 2.57
N LYS A 116 5.85 0.26 2.98
CA LYS A 116 7.08 -0.18 2.31
C LYS A 116 6.83 -0.75 0.89
N LYS A 117 5.58 -0.72 0.41
CA LYS A 117 5.11 -1.31 -0.85
C LYS A 117 5.14 -0.22 -1.91
N VAL A 118 6.04 -0.34 -2.87
CA VAL A 118 6.23 0.63 -3.95
C VAL A 118 5.61 0.17 -5.27
N GLY A 119 5.03 -1.04 -5.30
CA GLY A 119 4.46 -1.60 -6.51
C GLY A 119 5.49 -2.21 -7.44
N CYS A 120 6.60 -2.71 -6.90
CA CYS A 120 7.65 -3.37 -7.69
C CYS A 120 7.08 -4.53 -8.56
N PRO A 121 7.39 -4.58 -9.88
CA PRO A 121 6.89 -5.61 -10.78
C PRO A 121 7.68 -6.93 -10.73
N ALA A 122 8.83 -6.96 -10.05
CA ALA A 122 9.69 -8.14 -9.99
C ALA A 122 8.95 -9.35 -9.40
N ALA A 123 8.95 -10.44 -10.15
CA ALA A 123 8.25 -11.67 -9.81
C ALA A 123 8.98 -12.91 -10.34
N ILE A 124 8.80 -14.03 -9.64
CA ILE A 124 9.30 -15.35 -10.04
C ILE A 124 8.09 -16.27 -10.17
N SER A 125 7.95 -16.87 -11.34
CA SER A 125 6.90 -17.83 -11.68
C SER A 125 7.53 -19.22 -11.79
N ILE A 126 7.04 -20.15 -10.97
CA ILE A 126 7.55 -21.51 -10.86
C ILE A 126 6.41 -22.48 -11.17
N SER A 127 6.62 -23.41 -12.08
CA SER A 127 5.71 -24.51 -12.34
C SER A 127 6.38 -25.84 -12.09
N LYS A 128 5.78 -26.63 -11.19
CA LYS A 128 6.16 -28.02 -10.94
C LYS A 128 5.42 -28.88 -11.97
N ILE A 129 6.18 -29.65 -12.75
CA ILE A 129 5.66 -30.51 -13.81
C ILE A 129 6.15 -31.95 -13.61
N ALA A 130 5.30 -32.91 -13.94
CA ALA A 130 5.66 -34.31 -14.04
C ALA A 130 5.95 -34.61 -15.52
N THR A 131 7.16 -35.07 -15.82
CA THR A 131 7.61 -35.40 -17.17
C THR A 131 7.73 -36.92 -17.33
N PHE A 132 7.48 -37.42 -18.54
CA PHE A 132 7.44 -38.86 -18.83
C PHE A 132 8.44 -39.23 -19.94
N PRO A 133 9.73 -39.41 -19.62
CA PRO A 133 10.77 -39.71 -20.62
C PRO A 133 10.53 -40.98 -21.43
N LYS A 134 9.88 -42.00 -20.84
CA LYS A 134 9.55 -43.27 -21.53
C LYS A 134 8.63 -43.09 -22.75
N PHE A 135 7.87 -41.99 -22.80
CA PHE A 135 6.95 -41.66 -23.88
C PHE A 135 7.47 -40.53 -24.78
N LYS A 136 8.79 -40.34 -24.82
CA LYS A 136 9.44 -39.32 -25.63
C LYS A 136 9.17 -39.52 -27.12
N VAL A 137 8.98 -38.42 -27.82
CA VAL A 137 8.80 -38.37 -29.27
C VAL A 137 9.88 -37.48 -29.88
N ALA A 138 10.54 -37.97 -30.93
CA ALA A 138 11.55 -37.20 -31.66
C ALA A 138 10.93 -36.11 -32.55
N GLU A 139 9.85 -36.43 -33.27
CA GLU A 139 9.23 -35.52 -34.22
C GLU A 139 8.02 -34.77 -33.66
N ASN A 140 7.98 -33.45 -33.87
CA ASN A 140 6.88 -32.58 -33.49
C ASN A 140 5.67 -32.69 -34.45
N THR A 141 5.21 -33.91 -34.75
CA THR A 141 4.02 -34.14 -35.57
C THR A 141 2.77 -34.33 -34.69
N LYS A 142 1.60 -33.91 -35.19
CA LYS A 142 0.34 -34.09 -34.45
C LYS A 142 0.02 -35.58 -34.22
N ARG A 143 0.35 -36.44 -35.19
CA ARG A 143 0.10 -37.89 -35.14
C ARG A 143 0.95 -38.55 -34.06
N SER A 144 2.25 -38.30 -34.04
CA SER A 144 3.17 -38.88 -33.04
C SER A 144 2.77 -38.50 -31.61
N LYS A 145 2.49 -37.21 -31.37
CA LYS A 145 2.01 -36.72 -30.06
C LYS A 145 0.71 -37.38 -29.63
N LYS A 146 -0.24 -37.56 -30.55
CA LYS A 146 -1.53 -38.20 -30.23
C LYS A 146 -1.34 -39.66 -29.85
N THR A 147 -0.52 -40.40 -30.60
CA THR A 147 -0.20 -41.81 -30.31
C THR A 147 0.49 -41.95 -28.96
N ALA A 148 1.55 -41.17 -28.70
CA ALA A 148 2.28 -41.21 -27.44
C ALA A 148 1.41 -40.77 -26.24
N SER A 149 0.54 -39.77 -26.42
CA SER A 149 -0.40 -39.35 -25.37
C SER A 149 -1.44 -40.44 -25.07
N LYS A 150 -1.90 -41.18 -26.09
CA LYS A 150 -2.81 -42.31 -25.89
C LYS A 150 -2.11 -43.44 -25.15
N ALA A 151 -0.88 -43.77 -25.54
CA ALA A 151 -0.06 -44.78 -24.86
C ALA A 151 0.19 -44.42 -23.39
N LEU A 152 0.51 -43.16 -23.09
CA LEU A 152 0.70 -42.67 -21.73
C LEU A 152 -0.59 -42.82 -20.89
N ARG A 153 -1.75 -42.42 -21.43
CA ARG A 153 -3.03 -42.57 -20.71
C ARG A 153 -3.39 -44.02 -20.42
N MET A 154 -3.19 -44.92 -21.39
CA MET A 154 -3.43 -46.36 -21.18
C MET A 154 -2.46 -46.95 -20.14
N ALA A 155 -1.21 -46.47 -20.12
CA ALA A 155 -0.24 -46.91 -19.11
C ALA A 155 -0.65 -46.46 -17.71
N LEU A 156 -1.07 -45.19 -17.55
CA LEU A 156 -1.55 -44.64 -16.28
C LEU A 156 -2.81 -45.33 -15.73
N GLU A 157 -3.62 -45.95 -16.59
CA GLU A 157 -4.83 -46.67 -16.18
C GLU A 157 -4.52 -48.10 -15.70
N ARG A 158 -3.44 -48.70 -16.17
CA ARG A 158 -3.06 -50.09 -15.83
C ARG A 158 -2.08 -50.15 -14.67
N ASP A 159 -0.98 -49.41 -14.79
CA ASP A 159 0.18 -49.54 -13.91
C ASP A 159 0.65 -48.16 -13.42
N PRO A 160 1.29 -48.09 -12.24
CA PRO A 160 2.00 -46.89 -11.82
C PRO A 160 3.13 -46.58 -12.82
N VAL A 161 2.94 -45.53 -13.61
CA VAL A 161 3.96 -45.05 -14.57
C VAL A 161 5.07 -44.34 -13.80
N VAL A 162 6.32 -44.51 -14.19
CA VAL A 162 7.44 -43.72 -13.63
C VAL A 162 7.46 -42.31 -14.25
N TRP A 163 7.50 -41.27 -13.42
CA TRP A 163 7.64 -39.87 -13.85
C TRP A 163 8.81 -39.17 -13.14
N GLU A 164 9.36 -38.16 -13.82
CA GLU A 164 10.37 -37.27 -13.26
C GLU A 164 9.72 -35.92 -12.92
N THR A 165 9.97 -35.41 -11.71
CA THR A 165 9.58 -34.05 -11.35
C THR A 165 10.58 -33.06 -11.95
N ARG A 166 10.09 -32.03 -12.63
CA ARG A 166 10.90 -30.89 -13.09
C ARG A 166 10.22 -29.58 -12.75
N TYR A 167 11.01 -28.51 -12.75
CA TYR A 167 10.55 -27.16 -12.46
C TYR A 167 10.83 -26.25 -13.64
N ALA A 168 9.78 -25.66 -14.20
CA ALA A 168 9.91 -24.56 -15.15
C ALA A 168 9.92 -23.25 -14.37
N VAL A 169 10.93 -22.41 -14.58
CA VAL A 169 11.05 -21.12 -13.89
C VAL A 169 11.23 -19.98 -14.91
N THR A 170 10.44 -18.93 -14.72
CA THR A 170 10.62 -17.62 -15.36
C THR A 170 10.67 -16.56 -14.28
N HIS A 171 11.57 -15.61 -14.40
CA HIS A 171 11.65 -14.47 -13.48
C HIS A 171 11.75 -13.17 -14.27
N SER A 172 11.19 -12.10 -13.70
CA SER A 172 11.50 -10.73 -14.08
C SER A 172 12.38 -10.12 -12.99
N SER A 173 13.65 -9.87 -13.31
CA SER A 173 14.61 -9.25 -12.38
C SER A 173 14.55 -7.72 -12.36
N GLU A 174 13.69 -7.12 -13.20
CA GLU A 174 13.49 -5.67 -13.24
C GLU A 174 12.74 -5.20 -11.99
N HIS A 175 13.52 -4.79 -11.00
CA HIS A 175 13.02 -4.07 -9.85
C HIS A 175 12.78 -2.60 -10.22
N ALA A 176 11.60 -2.08 -9.88
CA ALA A 176 11.26 -0.67 -10.10
C ALA A 176 10.68 -0.05 -8.82
N GLY A 177 10.95 1.25 -8.64
CA GLY A 177 10.39 2.05 -7.54
C GLY A 177 11.09 1.87 -6.20
N HIS A 178 12.17 1.09 -6.12
CA HIS A 178 13.02 0.96 -4.93
C HIS A 178 14.46 0.65 -5.30
N ALA A 179 15.37 0.88 -4.35
CA ALA A 179 16.78 0.50 -4.49
C ALA A 179 16.87 -1.00 -4.80
N ASN A 180 17.45 -1.31 -5.96
CA ASN A 180 17.94 -2.62 -6.33
C ASN A 180 19.47 -2.55 -6.25
N GLY A 181 20.16 -3.64 -5.92
CA GLY A 181 21.62 -3.65 -5.81
C GLY A 181 22.39 -3.25 -7.09
N ARG A 182 21.70 -2.97 -8.20
CA ARG A 182 22.26 -2.55 -9.49
C ARG A 182 21.42 -1.41 -10.10
N ASN A 183 22.01 -0.21 -10.09
CA ASN A 183 21.60 1.01 -10.77
C ASN A 183 20.43 1.78 -10.14
N GLU A 184 20.80 2.77 -9.34
CA GLU A 184 20.03 4.00 -9.18
C GLU A 184 19.91 4.70 -10.54
N THR A 185 18.75 4.59 -11.19
CA THR A 185 18.25 5.68 -12.04
C THR A 185 17.17 6.40 -11.28
N ASP A 186 17.65 7.21 -10.33
CA ASP A 186 16.90 8.27 -9.69
C ASP A 186 16.54 9.31 -10.76
N GLY A 187 15.26 9.38 -11.11
CA GLY A 187 14.86 10.20 -12.25
C GLY A 187 13.35 10.46 -12.35
N SER A 188 12.62 10.62 -11.23
CA SER A 188 11.24 11.16 -11.32
C SER A 188 10.60 11.65 -10.02
N SER A 189 11.24 11.44 -8.87
CA SER A 189 10.60 11.67 -7.57
C SER A 189 10.53 13.15 -7.17
N GLN A 190 11.48 13.97 -7.63
CA GLN A 190 11.61 15.36 -7.18
C GLN A 190 10.61 16.31 -7.88
N GLY A 191 10.42 16.18 -9.20
CA GLY A 191 9.51 17.06 -9.97
C GLY A 191 8.04 16.95 -9.55
N LYS A 192 7.59 15.75 -9.17
CA LYS A 192 6.20 15.53 -8.70
C LYS A 192 5.94 16.13 -7.32
N ARG A 193 6.96 16.15 -6.44
CA ARG A 193 6.87 16.76 -5.10
C ARG A 193 6.84 18.28 -5.20
N ALA A 194 7.70 18.88 -6.04
CA ALA A 194 7.72 20.32 -6.28
C ALA A 194 6.38 20.82 -6.84
N ARG A 195 5.84 20.17 -7.87
CA ARG A 195 4.54 20.54 -8.47
C ARG A 195 3.38 20.46 -7.47
N LYS A 196 3.38 19.44 -6.59
CA LYS A 196 2.36 19.30 -5.54
C LYS A 196 2.48 20.37 -4.46
N GLN A 197 3.70 20.80 -4.13
CA GLN A 197 3.93 21.86 -3.16
C GLN A 197 3.50 23.23 -3.72
N ASP A 198 3.76 23.48 -4.99
CA ASP A 198 3.30 24.70 -5.69
C ASP A 198 1.77 24.79 -5.77
N LEU A 199 1.10 23.68 -6.12
CA LEU A 199 -0.37 23.61 -6.11
C LEU A 199 -0.93 23.90 -4.72
N ARG A 200 -0.31 23.37 -3.66
CA ARG A 200 -0.71 23.66 -2.27
C ARG A 200 -0.56 25.14 -1.92
N ARG A 201 0.58 25.76 -2.29
CA ARG A 201 0.79 27.20 -2.08
C ARG A 201 -0.25 28.05 -2.83
N LYS A 202 -0.58 27.67 -4.06
CA LYS A 202 -1.64 28.34 -4.86
C LYS A 202 -3.02 28.22 -4.21
N CYS A 203 -3.41 27.03 -3.76
CA CYS A 203 -4.68 26.84 -3.05
C CYS A 203 -4.75 27.69 -1.78
N VAL A 204 -3.70 27.69 -0.94
CA VAL A 204 -3.70 28.50 0.29
C VAL A 204 -3.82 29.99 -0.03
N LYS A 205 -3.14 30.48 -1.08
CA LYS A 205 -3.23 31.88 -1.52
C LYS A 205 -4.65 32.24 -1.97
N LEU A 206 -5.30 31.38 -2.77
CA LEU A 206 -6.67 31.58 -3.24
C LEU A 206 -7.68 31.53 -2.08
N THR A 207 -7.52 30.58 -1.15
CA THR A 207 -8.38 30.51 0.05
C THR A 207 -8.26 31.78 0.88
N LYS A 208 -7.05 32.31 1.07
CA LYS A 208 -6.86 33.59 1.76
C LYS A 208 -7.57 34.73 1.02
N GLN A 209 -7.40 34.83 -0.30
CA GLN A 209 -8.07 35.86 -1.10
C GLN A 209 -9.59 35.78 -1.00
N LEU A 210 -10.16 34.58 -1.01
CA LEU A 210 -11.61 34.39 -0.84
C LEU A 210 -12.10 34.83 0.54
N LEU A 211 -11.36 34.50 1.61
CA LEU A 211 -11.70 34.93 2.96
C LEU A 211 -11.61 36.45 3.12
N ASP A 212 -10.57 37.08 2.59
CA ASP A 212 -10.40 38.53 2.61
C ASP A 212 -11.53 39.23 1.83
N SER A 213 -11.97 38.66 0.69
CA SER A 213 -13.11 39.17 -0.07
C SER A 213 -14.45 39.00 0.66
N LEU A 214 -14.66 37.88 1.35
CA LEU A 214 -15.88 37.67 2.15
C LEU A 214 -15.97 38.68 3.30
N GLN A 215 -14.85 38.92 4.00
CA GLN A 215 -14.80 39.94 5.06
C GLN A 215 -15.14 41.33 4.52
N GLY A 216 -14.62 41.70 3.34
CA GLY A 216 -14.94 42.99 2.72
C GLY A 216 -16.42 43.13 2.31
N ILE A 217 -17.08 42.04 1.92
CA ILE A 217 -18.51 42.05 1.59
C ILE A 217 -19.36 42.24 2.85
N GLU A 218 -18.99 41.59 3.97
CA GLU A 218 -19.66 41.78 5.26
C GLU A 218 -19.56 43.24 5.73
N ASP A 219 -18.38 43.85 5.63
CA ASP A 219 -18.16 45.25 5.98
C ASP A 219 -18.98 46.20 5.09
N GLN A 220 -19.08 45.92 3.78
CA GLN A 220 -19.90 46.74 2.89
C GLN A 220 -21.39 46.66 3.22
N HIS A 221 -21.90 45.46 3.54
CA HIS A 221 -23.30 45.31 3.92
C HIS A 221 -23.62 46.05 5.24
N THR A 222 -22.73 45.97 6.23
CA THR A 222 -22.91 46.70 7.49
C THR A 222 -22.89 48.23 7.28
N LEU A 223 -22.04 48.74 6.41
CA LEU A 223 -22.02 50.17 6.04
C LEU A 223 -23.29 50.61 5.32
N GLU A 224 -23.82 49.80 4.40
CA GLU A 224 -25.10 50.08 3.73
C GLU A 224 -26.27 50.10 4.73
N GLN A 225 -26.30 49.16 5.68
CA GLN A 225 -27.30 49.15 6.75
C GLN A 225 -27.20 50.42 7.62
N LEU A 226 -25.99 50.83 8.03
CA LEU A 226 -25.79 52.05 8.81
C LEU A 226 -26.22 53.30 8.04
N SER A 227 -25.88 53.39 6.75
CA SER A 227 -26.29 54.49 5.88
C SER A 227 -27.82 54.59 5.76
N GLN A 228 -28.50 53.46 5.63
CA GLN A 228 -29.96 53.40 5.58
C GLN A 228 -30.59 53.88 6.90
N VAL A 229 -30.08 53.41 8.04
CA VAL A 229 -30.53 53.85 9.37
C VAL A 229 -30.33 55.36 9.54
N LEU A 230 -29.16 55.87 9.15
CA LEU A 230 -28.82 57.28 9.27
C LEU A 230 -29.72 58.15 8.37
N SER A 231 -30.03 57.66 7.17
CA SER A 231 -30.98 58.33 6.25
C SER A 231 -32.41 58.35 6.80
N THR A 232 -32.86 57.28 7.45
CA THR A 232 -34.17 57.23 8.12
C THR A 232 -34.21 58.21 9.29
N LEU A 233 -33.19 58.21 10.15
CA LEU A 233 -33.10 59.16 11.26
C LEU A 233 -33.09 60.62 10.79
N MET A 234 -32.39 60.93 9.70
CA MET A 234 -32.40 62.28 9.10
C MET A 234 -33.79 62.66 8.56
N LYS A 235 -34.55 61.71 8.00
CA LYS A 235 -35.93 61.94 7.55
C LYS A 235 -36.89 62.14 8.73
N ASP A 236 -36.70 61.42 9.82
CA ASP A 236 -37.53 61.54 11.03
C ASP A 236 -37.27 62.86 11.79
N LEU A 237 -36.04 63.38 11.69
CA LEU A 237 -35.66 64.70 12.23
C LEU A 237 -36.10 65.87 11.34
N GLY A 238 -36.32 65.65 10.03
CA GLY A 238 -36.77 66.69 9.10
C GLY A 238 -38.04 67.43 9.55
N PRO A 239 -39.11 66.73 9.99
CA PRO A 239 -40.32 67.36 10.55
C PRO A 239 -40.08 68.13 11.85
N LEU A 240 -39.13 67.71 12.68
CA LEU A 240 -38.79 68.38 13.94
C LEU A 240 -38.03 69.69 13.70
N ILE A 241 -37.29 69.79 12.60
CA ILE A 241 -36.58 71.00 12.19
C ILE A 241 -37.54 71.99 11.50
N SER A 242 -38.48 71.51 10.69
CA SER A 242 -39.51 72.36 10.06
C SER A 242 -40.59 72.86 11.03
N SER A 243 -40.70 72.30 12.24
CA SER A 243 -41.62 72.75 13.30
C SER A 243 -40.95 73.64 14.35
N ALA A 244 -39.73 74.12 14.08
CA ALA A 244 -38.95 74.95 14.99
C ALA A 244 -38.34 76.18 14.28
N GLU A 245 -39.06 76.82 13.36
CA GLU A 245 -38.81 78.23 13.06
C GLU A 245 -39.32 79.09 14.22
N GLY A 246 -38.44 79.32 15.21
CA GLY A 246 -38.75 80.24 16.29
C GLY A 246 -37.93 80.10 17.57
N LYS A 247 -36.62 79.83 17.52
CA LYS A 247 -35.62 80.31 18.51
C LYS A 247 -34.21 79.79 18.19
N PRO A 248 -33.16 80.63 18.23
CA PRO A 248 -31.80 80.19 18.02
C PRO A 248 -31.30 79.44 19.26
N LEU A 249 -31.10 78.13 19.15
CA LEU A 249 -30.38 77.37 20.16
C LEU A 249 -28.89 77.37 19.84
N HIS A 250 -28.18 78.17 20.63
CA HIS A 250 -26.74 78.26 20.74
C HIS A 250 -26.13 76.90 21.14
N LEU A 251 -25.48 76.23 20.20
CA LEU A 251 -24.70 75.01 20.44
C LEU A 251 -23.32 75.38 20.99
N GLU A 252 -23.12 75.22 22.30
CA GLU A 252 -21.79 75.24 22.91
C GLU A 252 -20.96 74.05 22.41
N THR A 253 -19.83 74.35 21.78
CA THR A 253 -18.83 73.36 21.37
C THR A 253 -17.98 72.99 22.58
N LYS A 254 -18.38 71.98 23.35
CA LYS A 254 -17.53 71.43 24.42
C LYS A 254 -16.44 70.55 23.81
N ARG A 255 -15.26 71.16 23.56
CA ARG A 255 -14.02 70.47 23.21
C ARG A 255 -13.70 69.40 24.26
N VAL A 256 -13.83 68.13 23.89
CA VAL A 256 -13.20 67.03 24.62
C VAL A 256 -11.76 66.93 24.14
N ARG A 257 -10.84 67.25 25.05
CA ARG A 257 -9.40 67.25 24.88
C ARG A 257 -8.90 65.81 24.93
N VAL A 258 -8.54 65.23 23.78
CA VAL A 258 -7.77 63.98 23.71
C VAL A 258 -6.33 64.33 24.08
N SER A 259 -5.89 63.87 25.25
CA SER A 259 -4.49 63.99 25.69
C SER A 259 -3.75 62.72 25.30
N SER A 260 -2.78 62.88 24.41
CA SER A 260 -1.76 61.90 24.07
C SER A 260 -0.61 61.96 25.07
N ALA A 261 -0.16 60.78 25.55
CA ALA A 261 1.18 60.57 26.07
C ALA A 261 1.54 59.07 26.09
N PRO A 262 2.65 58.67 25.44
CA PRO A 262 3.41 57.44 25.73
C PRO A 262 4.75 57.82 26.44
N PRO A 263 5.74 56.92 26.69
CA PRO A 263 5.78 55.46 26.90
C PRO A 263 6.64 55.08 28.15
N THR A 264 6.99 53.78 28.26
CA THR A 264 8.17 53.14 28.93
C THR A 264 8.09 52.67 30.39
N GLY A 265 8.64 51.46 30.62
CA GLY A 265 8.92 50.85 31.93
C GLY A 265 8.66 49.33 31.97
N SER A 266 9.41 48.49 31.25
CA SER A 266 10.43 47.59 31.83
C SER A 266 10.13 47.02 33.22
N SER A 267 9.88 45.71 33.33
CA SER A 267 10.35 44.92 34.47
C SER A 267 10.51 43.45 34.12
N GLN A 268 11.75 43.00 34.24
CA GLN A 268 12.21 41.62 34.18
C GLN A 268 11.66 40.82 35.37
N ARG A 269 11.38 39.54 35.17
CA ARG A 269 11.75 38.52 36.17
C ARG A 269 12.11 37.19 35.54
N CYS A 270 13.22 36.68 36.04
CA CYS A 270 14.02 35.58 35.57
C CYS A 270 13.51 34.22 36.08
N ILE A 271 13.82 33.20 35.28
CA ILE A 271 14.45 31.91 35.65
C ILE A 271 13.86 31.12 36.83
N GLY A 272 13.40 29.90 36.51
CA GLY A 272 13.16 28.84 37.49
C GLY A 272 13.11 27.46 36.82
N ARG A 273 14.27 26.92 36.47
CA ARG A 273 14.51 25.51 36.11
C ARG A 273 14.49 24.67 37.39
N PRO A 274 13.97 23.44 37.35
CA PRO A 274 14.75 22.35 37.94
C PRO A 274 14.86 21.12 37.04
N VAL A 275 16.07 20.58 37.00
CA VAL A 275 16.40 19.18 36.70
C VAL A 275 16.91 18.59 38.02
N PRO A 276 16.48 17.39 38.41
CA PRO A 276 17.45 16.28 38.63
C PRO A 276 16.96 14.96 37.99
N THR A 277 17.80 14.27 37.22
CA THR A 277 18.53 13.00 37.58
C THR A 277 17.60 11.90 38.14
N ASP A 278 17.28 10.87 37.36
CA ASP A 278 18.05 9.63 37.16
C ASP A 278 17.82 8.60 38.28
N VAL A 279 16.93 7.62 38.02
CA VAL A 279 16.90 6.30 38.69
C VAL A 279 16.17 5.31 37.76
N GLY A 280 16.89 4.34 37.21
CA GLY A 280 16.31 3.09 36.70
C GLY A 280 15.93 2.14 37.84
N PRO A 281 15.02 1.19 37.62
CA PRO A 281 15.42 -0.22 37.65
C PRO A 281 14.81 -0.99 36.46
N ALA A 282 15.53 -1.89 35.80
CA ALA A 282 15.86 -3.24 36.25
C ALA A 282 14.64 -4.18 36.41
N GLY A 283 14.62 -5.24 35.60
CA GLY A 283 14.31 -6.59 36.10
C GLY A 283 12.86 -7.08 36.03
N ALA A 284 12.55 -7.87 35.00
CA ALA A 284 11.76 -9.13 35.05
C ALA A 284 11.81 -9.69 33.62
N HIS A 285 12.62 -10.68 33.24
CA HIS A 285 12.81 -12.02 33.79
C HIS A 285 11.50 -12.71 34.18
N ALA A 286 10.96 -13.46 33.21
CA ALA A 286 10.23 -14.69 33.42
C ALA A 286 10.74 -15.72 32.38
N GLU A 287 11.88 -16.34 32.72
CA GLU A 287 12.01 -17.80 32.81
C GLU A 287 10.76 -18.39 33.49
N THR A 288 10.25 -19.61 33.30
CA THR A 288 10.76 -20.87 32.77
C THR A 288 9.54 -21.80 32.77
N THR A 289 9.41 -22.68 31.78
CA THR A 289 9.10 -24.11 31.99
C THR A 289 9.40 -24.84 30.70
N GLN A 290 10.57 -25.48 30.69
CA GLN A 290 10.71 -26.80 30.09
C GLN A 290 9.94 -27.79 30.95
N ASP A 291 9.27 -28.75 30.32
CA ASP A 291 9.22 -30.16 30.74
C ASP A 291 8.87 -30.96 29.47
N LEU A 292 9.84 -31.75 28.98
CA LEU A 292 10.01 -33.19 29.24
C LEU A 292 8.89 -34.02 28.59
N SER A 293 9.22 -34.74 27.51
CA SER A 293 9.47 -36.20 27.53
C SER A 293 8.14 -36.95 27.63
N SER A 294 7.83 -37.93 26.79
CA SER A 294 8.51 -39.22 26.61
C SER A 294 7.77 -39.94 25.46
N GLU A 295 8.45 -40.69 24.59
CA GLU A 295 8.40 -42.17 24.58
C GLU A 295 6.97 -42.74 24.58
N THR A 296 6.48 -43.48 23.60
CA THR A 296 6.95 -44.75 23.01
C THR A 296 5.84 -45.09 22.00
N GLY A 297 6.13 -45.57 20.79
CA GLY A 297 6.32 -47.00 20.58
C GLY A 297 5.04 -47.66 20.03
N PRO A 298 5.16 -48.61 19.09
CA PRO A 298 4.08 -49.06 18.21
C PRO A 298 3.34 -50.29 18.74
N VAL A 299 2.13 -50.55 18.25
CA VAL A 299 1.64 -51.94 18.12
C VAL A 299 0.69 -52.10 16.93
N PRO A 300 0.92 -53.12 16.08
CA PRO A 300 0.07 -53.52 14.95
C PRO A 300 -0.97 -54.56 15.37
N PHE A 301 -2.06 -54.70 14.62
CA PHE A 301 -2.87 -55.93 14.48
C PHE A 301 -3.74 -55.72 13.22
N THR A 302 -3.40 -56.25 12.04
CA THR A 302 -3.73 -57.58 11.47
C THR A 302 -5.14 -58.11 11.73
N ASN A 303 -5.82 -58.33 10.60
CA ASN A 303 -6.80 -59.38 10.26
C ASN A 303 -8.19 -59.36 10.92
N LEU A 304 -9.21 -58.98 10.14
CA LEU A 304 -10.07 -59.91 9.39
C LEU A 304 -10.80 -59.18 8.25
#